data_AF-A0A2N7Q6V2-F1
#
_entry.id   AF-A0A2N7Q6V2-F1
#
_cell.length_a   1.000
_cell.length_b   1.000
_cell.length_c   1.000
_cell.angle_alpha   90.00
_cell.angle_beta   90.00
_cell.angle_gamma   90.00
#
_symmetry.space_group_name_H-M   'P 1'
#
loop_
_entity.id
_entity.type
_entity.pdbx_description
1 polymer ?
#
loop_
_entity_poly.entity_id
_entity_poly.type
_entity_poly.pdbx_seq_one_letter_code
_entity_poly.pdbx_strand_id
1 'polypeptide(L)'
;MFSFAVIIILSGVFIMVKAQIKTEKPVLHGKHWIAITGKPMAATAGAMMYLKGGNAVDAACAMLAAVCTMHDVLSWGGETQGLIYDPKTKKVIAVNGLGVAPTGATPEFYKSKGYKYPPADGPLSA
;
A
#
# COMPACT_ATOMS: atom_id res chain seq x y z
N MET A 1 -42.52 0.25 -36.06
CA MET A 1 -41.50 -0.80 -35.83
C MET A 1 -40.21 -0.26 -35.16
N PHE A 2 -39.82 1.01 -35.37
CA PHE A 2 -38.62 1.61 -34.75
C PHE A 2 -38.66 1.81 -33.22
N SER A 3 -39.85 1.90 -32.61
CA SER A 3 -39.99 2.18 -31.16
C SER A 3 -39.59 1.00 -30.25
N PHE A 4 -39.81 -0.25 -30.69
CA PHE A 4 -39.51 -1.43 -29.89
C PHE A 4 -38.01 -1.73 -29.77
N ALA A 5 -37.24 -1.50 -30.84
CA ALA A 5 -35.79 -1.70 -30.84
C ALA A 5 -35.08 -0.71 -29.90
N VAL A 6 -35.53 0.54 -29.85
CA VAL A 6 -34.96 1.57 -28.94
C VAL A 6 -35.23 1.22 -27.48
N ILE A 7 -36.42 0.70 -27.15
CA ILE A 7 -36.76 0.25 -25.78
C ILE A 7 -35.92 -0.97 -25.37
N ILE A 8 -35.65 -1.92 -26.28
CA ILE A 8 -34.80 -3.09 -26.00
C ILE A 8 -33.34 -2.67 -25.80
N ILE A 9 -32.84 -1.72 -26.60
CA ILE A 9 -31.48 -1.19 -26.44
C ILE A 9 -31.35 -0.41 -25.12
N LEU A 10 -32.31 0.46 -24.80
CA LEU A 10 -32.33 1.22 -23.53
C LEU A 10 -32.44 0.29 -22.30
N SER A 11 -33.25 -0.77 -22.39
CA SER A 11 -33.37 -1.74 -21.29
C SER A 11 -32.13 -2.63 -21.15
N GLY A 12 -31.50 -3.04 -22.27
CA GLY A 12 -30.21 -3.74 -22.26
C GLY A 12 -29.07 -2.91 -21.68
N VAL A 13 -29.01 -1.61 -21.99
CA VAL A 13 -28.05 -0.67 -21.38
C VAL A 13 -28.30 -0.53 -19.88
N PHE A 14 -29.56 -0.48 -19.43
CA PHE A 14 -29.91 -0.43 -18.01
C PHE A 14 -29.48 -1.67 -17.22
N ILE A 15 -29.57 -2.86 -17.83
CA ILE A 15 -29.13 -4.12 -17.21
C ILE A 15 -27.60 -4.16 -17.10
N MET A 16 -26.87 -3.65 -18.09
CA MET A 16 -25.41 -3.62 -18.10
C MET A 16 -24.81 -2.66 -17.06
N VAL A 17 -25.49 -1.53 -16.75
CA VAL A 17 -25.08 -0.59 -15.69
C VAL A 17 -25.15 -1.22 -14.28
N LYS A 18 -26.01 -2.21 -14.07
CA LYS A 18 -26.15 -2.90 -12.76
C LYS A 18 -25.14 -4.02 -12.51
N ALA A 19 -24.31 -4.38 -13.49
CA ALA A 19 -23.22 -5.33 -13.29
C ALA A 19 -22.00 -4.70 -12.58
N GLN A 20 -22.25 -3.74 -11.68
CA GLN A 20 -21.24 -3.21 -10.79
C GLN A 20 -20.96 -4.27 -9.73
N ILE A 21 -19.75 -4.84 -9.78
CA ILE A 21 -19.27 -5.82 -8.81
C ILE A 21 -19.49 -5.26 -7.40
N LYS A 22 -20.24 -5.99 -6.57
CA LYS A 22 -20.48 -5.59 -5.19
C LYS A 22 -19.16 -5.71 -4.43
N THR A 23 -18.53 -4.57 -4.12
CA THR A 23 -17.28 -4.51 -3.36
C THR A 23 -17.56 -4.48 -1.86
N GLU A 24 -16.65 -5.02 -1.05
CA GLU A 24 -16.76 -5.01 0.42
C GLU A 24 -16.73 -3.59 1.03
N LYS A 25 -16.10 -2.65 0.32
CA LYS A 25 -16.05 -1.22 0.66
C LYS A 25 -16.45 -0.40 -0.55
N PRO A 26 -17.13 0.75 -0.38
CA PRO A 26 -17.43 1.63 -1.48
C PRO A 26 -16.15 2.15 -2.14
N VAL A 27 -16.19 2.35 -3.45
CA VAL A 27 -15.08 2.99 -4.18
C VAL A 27 -14.96 4.44 -3.72
N LEU A 28 -13.77 4.83 -3.30
CA LEU A 28 -13.48 6.20 -2.90
C LEU A 28 -13.09 7.03 -4.13
N HIS A 29 -13.78 8.15 -4.33
CA HIS A 29 -13.47 9.12 -5.37
C HIS A 29 -12.95 10.41 -4.72
N GLY A 30 -11.76 10.84 -5.10
CA GLY A 30 -11.14 12.07 -4.61
C GLY A 30 -10.90 13.04 -5.76
N LYS A 31 -11.37 14.29 -5.63
CA LYS A 31 -11.10 15.37 -6.59
C LYS A 31 -9.73 16.03 -6.38
N HIS A 32 -9.19 15.96 -5.16
CA HIS A 32 -7.96 16.67 -4.77
C HIS A 32 -6.89 15.72 -4.27
N TRP A 33 -7.26 14.81 -3.37
CA TRP A 33 -6.34 13.85 -2.77
C TRP A 33 -7.11 12.61 -2.29
N ILE A 34 -6.37 11.51 -2.13
CA ILE A 34 -6.83 10.28 -1.49
C ILE A 34 -5.67 9.76 -0.63
N ALA A 35 -5.98 9.28 0.58
CA ALA A 35 -5.07 8.61 1.49
C ALA A 35 -5.64 7.23 1.84
N ILE A 36 -4.89 6.16 1.57
CA ILE A 36 -5.34 4.77 1.81
C ILE A 36 -4.21 3.99 2.48
N THR A 37 -4.55 3.27 3.55
CA THR A 37 -3.66 2.35 4.26
C THR A 37 -4.45 1.18 4.83
N GLY A 38 -3.75 0.16 5.36
CA GLY A 38 -4.38 -0.95 6.09
C GLY A 38 -4.95 -0.55 7.46
N LYS A 39 -4.61 0.63 8.00
CA LYS A 39 -5.03 1.09 9.33
C LYS A 39 -5.71 2.46 9.26
N PRO A 40 -7.01 2.58 9.60
CA PRO A 40 -7.75 3.84 9.48
C PRO A 40 -7.06 5.05 10.14
N MET A 41 -6.47 4.86 11.34
CA MET A 41 -5.74 5.93 12.03
C MET A 41 -4.51 6.44 11.26
N ALA A 42 -3.84 5.57 10.50
CA ALA A 42 -2.72 5.96 9.67
C ALA A 42 -3.18 6.75 8.44
N ALA A 43 -4.30 6.35 7.81
CA ALA A 43 -4.90 7.14 6.74
C ALA A 43 -5.28 8.55 7.22
N THR A 44 -5.81 8.66 8.45
CA THR A 44 -6.07 9.95 9.11
C THR A 44 -4.78 10.76 9.33
N ALA A 45 -3.69 10.14 9.79
CA ALA A 45 -2.40 10.82 9.98
C ALA A 45 -1.86 11.39 8.66
N GLY A 46 -1.93 10.62 7.57
CA GLY A 46 -1.54 11.10 6.24
C GLY A 46 -2.43 12.22 5.71
N ALA A 47 -3.75 12.09 5.89
CA ALA A 47 -4.69 13.16 5.55
C ALA A 47 -4.39 14.46 6.32
N MET A 48 -4.13 14.37 7.63
CA MET A 48 -3.73 15.51 8.44
C MET A 48 -2.43 16.15 7.96
N MET A 49 -1.42 15.35 7.58
CA MET A 49 -0.16 15.87 7.07
C MET A 49 -0.35 16.59 5.74
N TYR A 50 -1.16 16.04 4.83
CA TYR A 50 -1.51 16.70 3.58
C TYR A 50 -2.26 18.02 3.83
N LEU A 51 -3.23 18.03 4.74
CA LEU A 51 -3.99 19.23 5.11
C LEU A 51 -3.12 20.33 5.75
N LYS A 52 -1.95 19.98 6.30
CA LYS A 52 -0.94 20.93 6.78
C LYS A 52 -0.04 21.50 5.68
N GLY A 53 -0.31 21.18 4.42
CA GLY A 53 0.46 21.65 3.27
C GLY A 53 1.55 20.68 2.81
N GLY A 54 1.61 19.47 3.35
CA GLY A 54 2.49 18.41 2.89
C GLY A 54 2.07 17.85 1.52
N ASN A 55 3.00 17.18 0.84
CA ASN A 55 2.73 16.48 -0.42
C ASN A 55 2.39 14.99 -0.18
N ALA A 56 2.26 14.22 -1.26
CA ALA A 56 1.95 12.78 -1.17
C ALA A 56 3.03 11.95 -0.45
N VAL A 57 4.30 12.33 -0.57
CA VAL A 57 5.42 11.70 0.14
C VAL A 57 5.35 12.01 1.63
N ASP A 58 5.14 13.28 2.00
CA ASP A 58 4.99 13.68 3.41
C ASP A 58 3.80 12.95 4.06
N ALA A 59 2.67 12.88 3.35
CA ALA A 59 1.50 12.14 3.79
C ALA A 59 1.80 10.64 3.98
N ALA A 60 2.51 10.00 3.05
CA ALA A 60 2.92 8.61 3.16
C ALA A 60 3.89 8.37 4.33
N CYS A 61 4.84 9.28 4.58
CA CYS A 61 5.73 9.21 5.74
C CYS A 61 4.94 9.30 7.06
N ALA A 62 3.95 10.20 7.15
CA ALA A 62 3.07 10.29 8.32
C ALA A 62 2.21 9.02 8.51
N MET A 63 1.73 8.43 7.41
CA MET A 63 1.02 7.14 7.44
C MET A 63 1.92 6.04 8.01
N LEU A 64 3.13 5.86 7.48
CA LEU A 64 4.09 4.86 7.95
C LEU A 64 4.46 5.08 9.42
N ALA A 65 4.73 6.32 9.81
CA ALA A 65 5.06 6.66 11.19
C ALA A 65 3.96 6.27 12.17
N ALA A 66 2.70 6.52 11.80
CA ALA A 66 1.55 6.10 12.60
C ALA A 66 1.45 4.57 12.67
N VAL A 67 1.57 3.87 11.54
CA VAL A 67 1.49 2.40 11.50
C VAL A 67 2.58 1.75 12.33
N CYS A 68 3.84 2.17 12.19
CA CYS A 68 5.00 1.61 12.90
C CYS A 68 5.00 1.87 14.42
N THR A 69 4.09 2.72 14.91
CA THR A 69 3.92 3.04 16.34
C THR A 69 2.74 2.28 16.95
N MET A 70 1.87 1.70 16.13
CA MET A 70 0.78 0.85 16.61
C MET A 70 1.32 -0.56 16.90
N HIS A 71 0.71 -1.28 17.85
CA HIS A 71 0.97 -2.71 18.00
C HIS A 71 0.43 -3.46 16.77
N ASP A 72 1.33 -3.80 15.86
CA ASP A 72 1.05 -4.43 14.57
C ASP A 72 2.26 -5.26 14.10
N VAL A 73 2.11 -5.92 12.96
CA VAL A 73 3.21 -6.62 12.26
C VAL A 73 4.23 -5.69 11.59
N LEU A 74 3.95 -4.38 11.56
CA LEU A 74 4.82 -3.35 10.98
C LEU A 74 5.53 -2.58 12.10
N SER A 75 6.82 -2.29 11.91
CA SER A 75 7.64 -1.62 12.92
C SER A 75 8.74 -0.76 12.31
N TRP A 76 9.34 0.10 13.13
CA TRP A 76 10.47 0.95 12.74
C TRP A 76 11.76 0.18 12.41
N GLY A 77 11.88 -1.08 12.85
CA GLY A 77 13.03 -1.94 12.57
C GLY A 77 12.87 -2.84 11.35
N GLY A 78 11.77 -2.70 10.62
CA GLY A 78 11.51 -3.46 9.39
C GLY A 78 12.12 -2.81 8.14
N GLU A 79 11.53 -3.12 7.01
CA GLU A 79 11.99 -2.69 5.68
C GLU A 79 10.83 -2.02 4.93
N THR A 80 11.14 -1.18 3.94
CA THR A 80 10.10 -0.55 3.11
C THR A 80 10.61 -0.29 1.71
N GLN A 81 9.74 -0.55 0.72
CA GLN A 81 9.93 -0.14 -0.66
C GLN A 81 8.85 0.88 -1.03
N GLY A 82 9.23 1.86 -1.84
CA GLY A 82 8.33 2.92 -2.29
C GLY A 82 8.42 3.13 -3.80
N LEU A 83 7.27 3.36 -4.43
CA LEU A 83 7.19 3.87 -5.80
C LEU A 83 6.55 5.25 -5.77
N ILE A 84 7.27 6.23 -6.28
CA ILE A 84 6.86 7.63 -6.27
C ILE A 84 6.79 8.10 -7.71
N TYR A 85 5.60 8.47 -8.18
CA TYR A 85 5.46 9.16 -9.45
C TYR A 85 5.60 10.66 -9.23
N ASP A 86 6.59 11.28 -9.89
CA ASP A 86 6.75 12.73 -9.92
C ASP A 86 6.03 13.30 -11.17
N PRO A 87 4.92 14.03 -11.01
CA PRO A 87 4.19 14.59 -12.14
C PRO A 87 4.95 15.69 -12.88
N LYS A 88 5.93 16.35 -12.25
CA LYS A 88 6.73 17.41 -12.89
C LYS A 88 7.70 16.83 -13.91
N THR A 89 8.38 15.76 -13.53
CA THR A 89 9.35 15.07 -14.40
C THR A 89 8.75 13.91 -15.20
N LYS A 90 7.53 13.48 -14.86
CA LYS A 90 6.84 12.31 -15.41
C LYS A 90 7.62 11.01 -15.24
N LYS A 91 8.40 10.92 -14.16
CA LYS A 91 9.22 9.75 -13.83
C LYS A 91 8.65 9.01 -12.65
N VAL A 92 8.85 7.70 -12.65
CA VAL A 92 8.67 6.86 -11.47
C VAL A 92 10.02 6.68 -10.81
N ILE A 93 10.09 7.01 -9.53
CA ILE A 93 11.25 6.83 -8.66
C ILE A 93 10.95 5.63 -7.77
N ALA A 94 11.84 4.64 -7.79
CA ALA A 94 11.79 3.52 -6.87
C ALA A 94 12.76 3.76 -5.72
N VAL A 95 12.28 3.64 -4.50
CA VAL A 95 13.08 3.66 -3.28
C VAL A 95 13.18 2.24 -2.77
N ASN A 96 14.38 1.68 -2.78
CA ASN A 96 14.67 0.38 -2.18
C ASN A 96 15.22 0.59 -0.76
N GLY A 97 14.39 0.33 0.25
CA GLY A 97 14.78 0.30 1.65
C GLY A 97 14.83 -1.13 2.21
N LEU A 98 15.11 -2.13 1.38
CA LEU A 98 15.46 -3.47 1.85
C LEU A 98 16.83 -3.44 2.53
N GLY A 99 16.92 -4.07 3.69
CA GLY A 99 18.18 -4.34 4.35
C GLY A 99 18.97 -5.42 3.62
N VAL A 100 20.17 -5.68 4.13
CA VAL A 100 21.02 -6.78 3.68
C VAL A 100 21.36 -7.65 4.87
N ALA A 101 21.58 -8.93 4.60
CA ALA A 101 22.08 -9.84 5.63
C ALA A 101 23.37 -9.27 6.24
N PRO A 102 23.53 -9.29 7.58
CA PRO A 102 24.78 -8.91 8.23
C PRO A 102 25.95 -9.74 7.68
N THR A 103 27.15 -9.17 7.64
CA THR A 103 28.33 -9.83 7.05
C THR A 103 28.70 -11.17 7.69
N GLY A 104 28.32 -11.38 8.96
CA GLY A 104 28.51 -12.65 9.68
C GLY A 104 27.38 -13.68 9.51
N ALA A 105 26.26 -13.31 8.88
CA ALA A 105 25.11 -14.19 8.65
C ALA A 105 25.37 -15.12 7.45
N THR A 106 26.44 -15.92 7.52
CA THR A 106 26.81 -16.85 6.45
C THR A 106 26.10 -18.20 6.61
N PRO A 107 25.92 -18.98 5.54
CA PRO A 107 25.40 -20.34 5.65
C PRO A 107 26.17 -21.22 6.65
N GLU A 108 27.50 -21.07 6.72
CA GLU A 108 28.37 -21.82 7.64
C GLU A 108 28.10 -21.43 9.10
N PHE A 109 27.88 -20.13 9.37
CA PHE A 109 27.51 -19.65 10.71
C PHE A 109 26.23 -20.34 11.19
N TYR A 110 25.17 -20.34 10.37
CA TYR A 110 23.90 -20.97 10.73
C TYR A 110 24.03 -22.49 10.89
N LYS A 111 24.72 -23.18 9.98
CA LYS A 111 24.96 -24.62 10.08
C LYS A 111 25.75 -25.00 11.33
N SER A 112 26.76 -24.20 11.71
CA SER A 112 27.56 -24.41 12.93
C SER A 112 26.74 -24.32 14.22
N LYS A 113 25.62 -23.59 14.18
CA LYS A 113 24.64 -23.47 15.27
C LYS A 113 23.57 -24.57 15.24
N GLY A 114 23.63 -25.50 14.28
CA GLY A 114 22.64 -26.56 14.12
C GLY A 114 21.39 -26.15 13.34
N TYR A 115 21.37 -24.97 12.73
CA TYR A 115 20.23 -24.52 11.93
C TYR A 115 20.30 -25.08 10.50
N LYS A 116 19.16 -25.59 10.01
CA LYS A 116 18.97 -25.91 8.59
C LYS A 116 18.70 -24.66 7.75
N TYR A 117 18.00 -23.68 8.34
CA TYR A 117 17.66 -22.37 7.79
C TYR A 117 17.72 -21.33 8.93
N PRO A 118 17.92 -20.03 8.64
CA PRO A 118 17.74 -18.99 9.65
C PRO A 118 16.41 -19.17 10.41
N PRO A 119 16.40 -18.98 11.75
CA PRO A 119 15.17 -19.07 12.53
C PRO A 119 14.14 -18.04 12.06
N ALA A 120 12.85 -18.33 12.27
CA ALA A 120 11.77 -17.41 11.89
C ALA A 120 11.74 -16.12 12.74
N ASP A 121 12.20 -16.21 13.99
CA ASP A 121 12.15 -15.14 14.97
C ASP A 121 13.49 -14.93 15.68
N GLY A 122 13.66 -13.75 16.26
CA GLY A 122 14.82 -13.37 17.05
C GLY A 122 15.96 -12.76 16.24
N PRO A 123 17.07 -12.36 16.89
CA PRO A 123 18.13 -11.57 16.24
C PRO A 123 18.86 -12.25 15.08
N LEU A 124 18.67 -13.57 14.92
CA LEU A 124 19.28 -14.38 13.87
C LEU A 124 18.30 -14.67 12.72
N SER A 125 17.13 -14.04 12.67
CA SER A 125 16.16 -14.23 11.58
C SER A 125 16.54 -13.46 10.29
N ALA A 126 17.84 -13.35 10.02
CA ALA A 126 18.40 -12.63 8.87
C ALA A 126 18.48 -13.53 7.64
#